data_AF-A0A9E2V138-F1
#
_entry.id   AF-A0A9E2V138-F1
#
_cell.length_a   1.000
_cell.length_b   1.000
_cell.length_c   1.000
_cell.angle_alpha   90.00
_cell.angle_beta   90.00
_cell.angle_gamma   90.00
#
_symmetry.space_group_name_H-M   'P 1'
#
loop_
_entity.id
_entity.type
_entity.pdbx_description
1 polymer ?
#
loop_
_entity_poly.entity_id
_entity_poly.type
_entity_poly.pdbx_seq_one_letter_code
_entity_poly.pdbx_strand_id
1 'polypeptide(L)'
;MKCIDAIEGTTKYIISKFHQIYIEERLDDTEYIRNIKAIIDGIDTFIQDNKEIISEAKMLKQVLYSFSKELWLANLEKSYTENVISHDEDDSSETNGYYDYYFDYIYNHGVYPR
;
A
#
# COMPACT_ATOMS: atom_id res chain seq x y z
N MET A 1 -16.64 15.05 -11.63
CA MET A 1 -15.40 14.57 -11.00
C MET A 1 -14.92 15.67 -10.08
N LYS A 2 -14.87 15.43 -8.76
CA LYS A 2 -14.32 16.41 -7.81
C LYS A 2 -12.79 16.41 -7.96
N CYS A 3 -12.11 17.52 -7.64
CA CYS A 3 -10.64 17.59 -7.68
C CYS A 3 -9.98 16.50 -6.81
N ILE A 4 -10.65 16.12 -5.71
CA ILE A 4 -10.18 15.04 -4.84
C ILE A 4 -10.15 13.68 -5.54
N ASP A 5 -11.15 13.36 -6.38
CA ASP A 5 -11.19 12.10 -7.13
C ASP A 5 -10.02 12.02 -8.13
N ALA A 6 -9.65 13.15 -8.73
CA ALA A 6 -8.52 13.23 -9.66
C ALA A 6 -7.17 13.01 -8.96
N ILE A 7 -7.00 13.58 -7.77
CA ILE A 7 -5.81 13.39 -6.93
C ILE A 7 -5.74 11.93 -6.46
N GLU A 8 -6.85 11.37 -6.01
CA GLU A 8 -6.94 9.96 -5.62
C GLU A 8 -6.52 9.05 -6.77
N GLY A 9 -7.17 9.20 -7.94
CA GLY A 9 -6.90 8.36 -9.11
C GLY A 9 -5.45 8.48 -9.57
N THR A 10 -4.90 9.70 -9.59
CA THR A 10 -3.51 9.96 -9.97
C THR A 10 -2.53 9.31 -8.98
N THR A 11 -2.80 9.45 -7.68
CA THR A 11 -1.93 8.88 -6.64
C THR A 11 -1.98 7.36 -6.65
N LYS A 12 -3.16 6.75 -6.82
CA LYS A 12 -3.31 5.30 -7.01
C LYS A 12 -2.53 4.82 -8.23
N TYR A 13 -2.57 5.54 -9.34
CA TYR A 13 -1.80 5.20 -10.54
C TYR A 13 -0.28 5.23 -10.29
N ILE A 14 0.21 6.26 -9.57
CA ILE A 14 1.62 6.34 -9.15
C ILE A 14 1.99 5.16 -8.25
N ILE A 15 1.18 4.86 -7.23
CA ILE A 15 1.41 3.72 -6.32
C ILE A 15 1.47 2.41 -7.10
N SER A 16 0.54 2.16 -8.03
CA SER A 16 0.56 0.97 -8.88
C SER A 16 1.82 0.86 -9.73
N LYS A 17 2.37 1.99 -10.22
CA LYS A 17 3.63 2.01 -10.97
C LYS A 17 4.83 1.68 -10.08
N PHE A 18 4.88 2.22 -8.86
CA PHE A 18 5.90 1.84 -7.89
C PHE A 18 5.81 0.36 -7.50
N HIS A 19 4.59 -0.15 -7.35
CA HIS A 19 4.37 -1.57 -7.06
C HIS A 19 4.84 -2.47 -8.19
N GLN A 20 4.56 -2.10 -9.45
CA GLN A 20 5.07 -2.80 -10.62
C GLN A 20 6.60 -2.88 -10.60
N ILE A 21 7.29 -1.76 -10.36
CA ILE A 21 8.75 -1.70 -10.26
C ILE A 21 9.25 -2.59 -9.11
N TYR A 22 8.60 -2.53 -7.94
CA TYR A 22 8.93 -3.36 -6.79
C TYR A 22 8.89 -4.87 -7.13
N ILE A 23 7.87 -5.32 -7.86
CA ILE A 23 7.77 -6.72 -8.31
C ILE A 23 8.86 -7.05 -9.33
N GLU A 24 9.01 -6.22 -10.37
CA GLU A 24 9.93 -6.47 -11.49
C GLU A 24 11.40 -6.52 -11.03
N GLU A 25 11.78 -5.61 -10.15
CA GLU A 25 13.16 -5.47 -9.64
C GLU A 25 13.40 -6.22 -8.32
N ARG A 26 12.38 -6.90 -7.77
CA ARG A 26 12.43 -7.64 -6.49
C ARG A 26 12.98 -6.79 -5.34
N LEU A 27 12.45 -5.58 -5.21
CA LEU A 27 12.89 -4.64 -4.18
C LEU A 27 12.48 -5.11 -2.77
N ASP A 28 13.15 -4.59 -1.76
CA ASP A 28 12.90 -4.90 -0.35
C ASP A 28 11.54 -4.32 0.12
N ASP A 29 10.76 -5.09 0.91
CA ASP A 29 9.43 -4.62 1.35
C ASP A 29 9.53 -3.41 2.26
N THR A 30 10.56 -3.33 3.12
CA THR A 30 10.73 -2.18 4.00
C THR A 30 10.98 -0.92 3.18
N GLU A 31 11.83 -0.98 2.17
CA GLU A 31 12.06 0.14 1.26
C GLU A 31 10.80 0.50 0.47
N TYR A 32 10.12 -0.48 -0.12
CA TYR A 32 8.89 -0.27 -0.88
C TYR A 32 7.79 0.41 -0.02
N ILE A 33 7.48 -0.15 1.15
CA ILE A 33 6.42 0.36 2.03
C ILE A 33 6.77 1.77 2.52
N ARG A 34 8.04 2.06 2.80
CA ARG A 34 8.49 3.42 3.15
C ARG A 34 8.34 4.41 2.00
N ASN A 35 8.62 3.99 0.76
CA ASN A 35 8.43 4.81 -0.43
C ASN A 35 6.93 5.12 -0.65
N ILE A 36 6.05 4.12 -0.49
CA ILE A 36 4.61 4.32 -0.54
C ILE A 36 4.15 5.30 0.54
N LYS A 37 4.61 5.14 1.78
CA LYS A 37 4.32 6.08 2.87
C LYS A 37 4.72 7.51 2.51
N ALA A 38 5.90 7.70 1.93
CA ALA A 38 6.38 9.01 1.52
C ALA A 38 5.48 9.66 0.45
N ILE A 39 4.98 8.87 -0.52
CA ILE A 39 4.01 9.35 -1.53
C ILE A 39 2.72 9.80 -0.84
N ILE A 40 2.15 8.97 0.05
CA ILE A 40 0.90 9.25 0.75
C ILE A 40 1.04 10.50 1.64
N ASP A 41 2.12 10.60 2.40
CA ASP A 41 2.38 11.76 3.26
C ASP A 41 2.62 13.05 2.44
N GLY A 42 3.27 12.94 1.28
CA GLY A 42 3.46 14.07 0.36
C GLY A 42 2.13 14.59 -0.18
N ILE A 43 1.23 13.70 -0.59
CA ILE A 43 -0.12 14.06 -1.06
C ILE A 43 -0.97 14.63 0.07
N ASP A 44 -0.94 14.02 1.27
CA ASP A 44 -1.62 14.53 2.44
C ASP A 44 -1.16 15.96 2.75
N THR A 45 0.15 16.21 2.78
CA THR A 45 0.73 17.54 2.98
C THR A 45 0.25 18.53 1.92
N PHE A 46 0.34 18.17 0.64
CA PHE A 46 -0.15 19.01 -0.46
C PHE A 46 -1.63 19.39 -0.28
N ILE A 47 -2.48 18.46 0.14
CA ILE A 47 -3.90 18.72 0.38
C ILE A 47 -4.09 19.62 1.60
N GLN A 48 -3.34 19.40 2.69
CA GLN A 48 -3.42 20.25 3.88
C GLN A 48 -3.04 21.71 3.56
N ASP A 49 -2.10 21.91 2.62
CA ASP A 49 -1.67 23.23 2.17
C ASP A 49 -2.69 23.89 1.21
N ASN A 50 -3.61 23.10 0.62
CA ASN A 50 -4.59 23.54 -0.37
C ASN A 50 -6.05 23.29 0.07
N LYS A 51 -6.33 23.39 1.38
CA LYS A 51 -7.66 23.14 1.98
C LYS A 51 -8.80 23.95 1.40
N GLU A 52 -8.51 25.16 0.90
CA GLU A 52 -9.52 26.03 0.27
C GLU A 52 -10.10 25.41 -1.02
N ILE A 53 -9.33 24.53 -1.65
CA ILE A 53 -9.68 23.87 -2.92
C ILE A 53 -10.27 22.47 -2.66
N ILE A 54 -9.97 21.86 -1.51
CA ILE A 54 -10.25 20.46 -1.22
C ILE A 54 -10.98 20.32 0.12
N SER A 55 -12.31 20.23 0.06
CA SER A 55 -13.20 20.19 1.22
C SER A 55 -13.31 18.83 1.94
N GLU A 56 -12.80 17.74 1.35
CA GLU A 56 -12.95 16.35 1.86
C GLU A 56 -11.59 15.63 2.09
N ALA A 57 -10.55 16.38 2.46
CA ALA A 57 -9.17 15.90 2.60
C ALA A 57 -8.95 14.69 3.54
N LYS A 58 -9.74 14.58 4.62
CA LYS A 58 -9.44 13.67 5.74
C LYS A 58 -9.56 12.19 5.40
N MET A 59 -10.27 11.82 4.34
CA MET A 59 -10.45 10.41 3.96
C MET A 59 -9.42 9.90 2.95
N LEU A 60 -8.73 10.78 2.21
CA LEU A 60 -7.86 10.34 1.12
C LEU A 60 -6.67 9.52 1.62
N LYS A 61 -6.01 9.97 2.69
CA LYS A 61 -4.87 9.25 3.28
C LYS A 61 -5.21 7.80 3.62
N GLN A 62 -6.38 7.59 4.23
CA GLN A 62 -6.88 6.26 4.58
C GLN A 62 -7.17 5.42 3.33
N VAL A 63 -7.82 6.01 2.33
CA VAL A 63 -8.12 5.33 1.06
C VAL A 63 -6.84 4.88 0.36
N LEU A 64 -5.82 5.74 0.30
CA LEU A 64 -4.54 5.42 -0.33
C LEU A 64 -3.75 4.37 0.47
N TYR A 65 -3.81 4.44 1.79
CA TYR A 65 -3.23 3.43 2.68
C TYR A 65 -3.84 2.04 2.43
N SER A 66 -5.17 1.95 2.54
CA SER A 66 -5.89 0.69 2.32
C SER A 66 -5.62 0.13 0.93
N PHE A 67 -5.68 0.97 -0.11
CA PHE A 67 -5.35 0.57 -1.47
C PHE A 67 -3.94 0.00 -1.60
N SER A 68 -2.95 0.65 -0.97
CA SER A 68 -1.55 0.20 -1.06
C SER A 68 -1.31 -1.12 -0.34
N LYS A 69 -1.97 -1.30 0.82
CA LYS A 69 -1.93 -2.52 1.61
C LYS A 69 -2.57 -3.68 0.86
N GLU A 70 -3.79 -3.49 0.36
CA GLU A 70 -4.50 -4.47 -0.48
C GLU A 70 -3.66 -4.89 -1.69
N LEU A 71 -3.01 -3.92 -2.35
CA LEU A 71 -2.17 -4.19 -3.50
C LEU A 71 -0.96 -5.07 -3.15
N TRP A 72 -0.31 -4.81 -2.00
CA TRP A 72 0.83 -5.61 -1.54
C TRP A 72 0.40 -7.02 -1.09
N LEU A 73 -0.69 -7.13 -0.33
CA LEU A 73 -1.25 -8.42 0.11
C LEU A 73 -1.65 -9.29 -1.09
N ALA A 74 -2.32 -8.72 -2.10
CA ALA A 74 -2.70 -9.44 -3.30
C ALA A 74 -1.49 -10.01 -4.07
N ASN A 75 -0.34 -9.31 -4.06
CA ASN A 75 0.89 -9.82 -4.65
C ASN A 75 1.48 -10.99 -3.84
N LEU A 76 1.40 -10.94 -2.52
CA LEU A 76 1.81 -12.08 -1.68
C LEU A 76 0.92 -13.29 -1.95
N GLU A 77 -0.41 -13.13 -1.92
CA GLU A 77 -1.34 -14.23 -2.22
C GLU A 77 -1.08 -14.85 -3.60
N LYS A 78 -0.80 -14.03 -4.61
CA LYS A 78 -0.42 -14.50 -5.95
C LYS A 78 0.89 -15.30 -5.90
N SER A 79 1.91 -14.79 -5.21
CA SER A 79 3.19 -15.48 -5.04
C SER A 79 3.04 -16.81 -4.29
N TYR A 80 2.17 -16.86 -3.28
CA TYR A 80 1.81 -18.10 -2.58
C TYR A 80 1.11 -19.08 -3.51
N THR A 81 0.07 -18.65 -4.23
CA THR A 81 -0.69 -19.52 -5.13
C THR A 81 0.15 -20.09 -6.27
N GLU A 82 1.09 -19.30 -6.82
CA GLU A 82 2.03 -19.75 -7.84
C GLU A 82 3.07 -20.76 -7.31
N ASN A 83 3.39 -20.72 -6.02
CA ASN A 83 4.32 -21.65 -5.37
C ASN A 83 3.63 -22.89 -4.74
N VAL A 84 2.32 -22.83 -4.46
CA VAL A 84 1.56 -23.86 -3.71
C VAL A 84 0.78 -24.83 -4.63
N ILE A 85 1.15 -24.95 -5.91
CA ILE A 85 0.77 -26.15 -6.71
C ILE A 85 1.40 -27.45 -6.09
N SER A 86 2.22 -27.32 -5.04
CA SER A 86 2.61 -28.41 -4.15
C SER A 86 2.33 -28.09 -2.67
N HIS A 87 1.28 -28.72 -2.14
CA HIS A 87 0.98 -29.03 -0.73
C HIS A 87 0.05 -28.10 0.07
N ASP A 88 -1.12 -28.69 0.36
CA ASP A 88 -2.06 -28.58 1.49
C ASP A 88 -2.73 -27.23 1.84
N GLU A 89 -4.05 -27.26 1.69
CA GLU A 89 -5.05 -26.26 2.08
C GLU A 89 -5.40 -26.41 3.57
N ASP A 90 -4.78 -25.65 4.49
CA ASP A 90 -5.40 -25.41 5.82
C ASP A 90 -4.91 -24.17 6.62
N ASP A 91 -4.03 -23.31 6.09
CA ASP A 91 -3.37 -22.24 6.91
C ASP A 91 -3.54 -20.80 6.40
N SER A 92 -4.56 -20.53 5.58
CA SER A 92 -4.72 -19.22 4.93
C SER A 92 -5.18 -18.09 5.87
N SER A 93 -5.83 -18.41 7.00
CA SER A 93 -6.42 -17.40 7.88
C SER A 93 -5.45 -16.79 8.90
N GLU A 94 -4.52 -17.57 9.45
CA GLU A 94 -3.48 -17.07 10.35
C GLU A 94 -2.39 -16.30 9.58
N THR A 95 -2.08 -16.78 8.37
CA THR A 95 -1.15 -16.15 7.43
C THR A 95 -1.60 -14.73 7.04
N ASN A 96 -2.89 -14.50 6.85
CA ASN A 96 -3.40 -13.18 6.44
C ASN A 96 -3.22 -12.13 7.56
N GLY A 97 -3.60 -12.47 8.80
CA GLY A 97 -3.41 -11.60 9.96
C GLY A 97 -1.94 -11.25 10.24
N TYR A 98 -1.02 -12.16 9.93
CA TYR A 98 0.42 -11.92 10.04
C TYR A 98 0.91 -10.87 9.03
N TYR A 99 0.53 -10.98 7.76
CA TYR A 99 0.94 -10.01 6.73
C TYR A 99 0.30 -8.64 6.90
N ASP A 100 -0.96 -8.61 7.36
CA ASP A 100 -1.63 -7.38 7.76
C ASP A 100 -0.81 -6.62 8.82
N TYR A 101 -0.45 -7.32 9.91
CA TYR A 101 0.37 -6.75 10.98
C TYR A 101 1.72 -6.27 10.46
N TYR A 102 2.36 -7.05 9.59
CA TYR A 102 3.69 -6.75 9.08
C TYR A 102 3.71 -5.47 8.25
N PHE A 103 2.77 -5.32 7.32
CA PHE A 103 2.62 -4.10 6.53
C PHE A 103 2.39 -2.90 7.43
N ASP A 104 1.45 -3.02 8.38
CA ASP A 104 1.10 -1.94 9.31
C ASP A 104 2.32 -1.55 10.17
N TYR A 105 3.11 -2.52 10.63
CA TYR A 105 4.29 -2.27 11.43
C TYR A 105 5.34 -1.47 10.66
N ILE A 106 5.71 -1.94 9.46
CA ILE A 106 6.69 -1.28 8.60
C ILE A 106 6.21 0.12 8.21
N TYR A 107 4.93 0.26 7.85
CA TYR A 107 4.37 1.55 7.47
C TYR A 107 4.47 2.57 8.62
N ASN A 108 4.22 2.13 9.85
CA ASN A 108 4.23 3.02 11.01
C ASN A 108 5.64 3.26 11.59
N HIS A 109 6.54 2.28 11.50
CA HIS A 109 7.83 2.30 12.21
C HIS A 109 9.04 2.44 11.27
N GLY A 110 8.84 2.20 9.97
CA GLY A 110 9.89 2.27 8.95
C GLY A 110 10.95 1.17 9.05
N VAL A 111 10.69 0.11 9.81
CA VAL A 111 11.61 -1.01 10.05
C VAL A 111 10.83 -2.31 10.14
N TYR A 112 11.50 -3.43 9.87
CA TYR A 112 10.94 -4.76 10.10
C TYR A 112 10.70 -5.02 11.60
N PRO A 113 9.57 -5.66 11.98
CA PRO A 113 9.34 -6.12 13.34
C PRO A 113 10.40 -7.17 13.73
N ARG A 114 10.85 -7.12 14.99
CA ARG A 114 11.90 -7.99 15.56
C ARG A 114 11.31 -9.10 16.42
#